data_AF-A0A356NW48-F1
#
_entry.id   AF-A0A356NW48-F1
#
_cell.length_a   1.000
_cell.length_b   1.000
_cell.length_c   1.000
_cell.angle_alpha   90.00
_cell.angle_beta   90.00
_cell.angle_gamma   90.00
#
_symmetry.space_group_name_H-M   'P 1'
#
loop_
_entity.id
_entity.type
_entity.pdbx_description
1 polymer ?
#
loop_
_entity_poly.entity_id
_entity_poly.type
_entity_poly.pdbx_seq_one_letter_code
_entity_poly.pdbx_strand_id
1 'polypeptide(L)'
;MKLTIDRISLLRPLGQVQSVVERRNTIPILANVVLQADSGMLSMTATDMDMDIATQVECAVGTAGTTTVSAHLLYDIARKLPEGAEVEINVADGHAMISAGRSNFRLPTLPVEDFPAIATGDMPGGFTVTSADIRDMIDATRFA
;
A
#
# COMPACT_ATOMS: atom_id res chain seq x y z
N MET A 1 8.69 -4.17 12.85
CA MET A 1 8.67 -4.52 11.40
C MET A 1 9.92 -3.95 10.76
N LYS A 2 10.64 -4.74 9.96
CA LYS A 2 11.80 -4.30 9.17
C LYS A 2 11.81 -5.05 7.84
N LEU A 3 11.89 -4.32 6.73
CA LEU A 3 11.98 -4.88 5.39
C LEU A 3 12.87 -4.04 4.49
N THR A 4 13.32 -4.66 3.41
CA THR A 4 14.07 -4.00 2.33
C THR A 4 13.50 -4.40 0.98
N ILE A 5 13.31 -3.43 0.09
CA ILE A 5 12.69 -3.61 -1.23
C ILE A 5 13.33 -2.67 -2.26
N ASP A 6 13.47 -3.09 -3.51
CA ASP A 6 13.90 -2.17 -4.55
C ASP A 6 12.83 -1.10 -4.83
N ARG A 7 13.27 0.11 -5.16
CA ARG A 7 12.38 1.25 -5.39
C ARG A 7 11.31 0.97 -6.46
N ILE A 8 11.63 0.22 -7.52
CA ILE A 8 10.71 0.00 -8.65
C ILE A 8 9.58 -0.93 -8.22
N SER A 9 9.91 -2.00 -7.51
CA SER A 9 8.95 -2.95 -6.93
C SER A 9 8.08 -2.31 -5.86
N LEU A 10 8.56 -1.31 -5.12
CA LEU A 10 7.74 -0.55 -4.18
C LEU A 10 6.80 0.44 -4.89
N LEU A 11 7.28 1.13 -5.92
CA LEU A 11 6.55 2.24 -6.54
C LEU A 11 5.24 1.84 -7.23
N ARG A 12 5.26 0.75 -8.00
CA ARG A 12 4.10 0.30 -8.76
C ARG A 12 2.90 -0.06 -7.85
N PRO A 13 3.04 -0.96 -6.86
CA PRO A 13 1.94 -1.30 -5.97
C PRO A 13 1.53 -0.13 -5.07
N LEU A 14 2.47 0.71 -4.59
CA LEU A 14 2.12 1.92 -3.86
C LEU A 14 1.25 2.88 -4.70
N GLY A 15 1.55 3.01 -5.99
CA GLY A 15 0.75 3.83 -6.91
C GLY A 15 -0.68 3.31 -7.08
N GLN A 16 -0.88 1.99 -7.01
CA GLN A 16 -2.21 1.37 -7.07
C GLN A 16 -2.98 1.58 -5.77
N VAL A 17 -2.37 1.31 -4.61
CA VAL A 17 -3.08 1.45 -3.33
C VAL A 17 -3.32 2.92 -2.95
N GLN A 18 -2.46 3.87 -3.35
CA GLN A 18 -2.75 5.27 -3.04
C GLN A 18 -3.93 5.83 -3.85
N SER A 19 -4.34 5.20 -4.95
CA SER A 19 -5.36 5.77 -5.84
C SER A 19 -6.76 5.79 -5.23
N VAL A 20 -7.01 4.93 -4.24
CA VAL A 20 -8.24 4.93 -3.42
C VAL A 20 -8.15 5.88 -2.23
N VAL A 21 -6.96 6.40 -1.90
CA VAL A 21 -6.77 7.27 -0.74
C VAL A 21 -7.04 8.72 -1.11
N GLU A 22 -8.07 9.33 -0.50
CA GLU A 22 -8.29 10.76 -0.63
C GLU A 22 -7.18 11.59 0.04
N ARG A 23 -6.90 12.78 -0.51
CA ARG A 23 -5.89 13.70 0.05
C ARG A 23 -6.35 14.43 1.30
N ARG A 24 -7.65 14.54 1.52
CA ARG A 24 -8.26 15.28 2.64
C ARG A 24 -9.29 14.40 3.31
N ASN A 25 -8.88 13.70 4.35
CA ASN A 25 -9.76 12.86 5.15
C ASN A 25 -10.10 13.54 6.49
N THR A 26 -11.36 13.45 6.89
CA THR A 26 -11.80 13.76 8.26
C THR A 26 -11.38 12.66 9.24
N ILE A 27 -11.17 11.43 8.74
CA ILE A 27 -10.73 10.25 9.48
C ILE A 27 -9.26 9.98 9.13
N PRO A 28 -8.28 10.32 10.00
CA PRO A 28 -6.86 10.29 9.66
C PRO A 28 -6.32 8.93 9.20
N ILE A 29 -6.82 7.83 9.76
CA ILE A 29 -6.37 6.47 9.42
C ILE A 29 -6.66 6.09 7.97
N LEU A 30 -7.69 6.67 7.34
CA LEU A 30 -8.00 6.45 5.92
C LEU A 30 -7.00 7.14 4.98
N ALA A 31 -6.17 8.06 5.48
CA ALA A 31 -5.06 8.62 4.71
C ALA A 31 -3.83 7.70 4.66
N ASN A 32 -3.85 6.60 5.42
CA ASN A 32 -2.75 5.65 5.51
C ASN A 32 -2.97 4.41 4.64
N VAL A 33 -1.86 3.82 4.24
CA VAL A 33 -1.78 2.44 3.74
C VAL A 33 -1.33 1.54 4.88
N VAL A 34 -1.95 0.37 5.01
CA VAL A 34 -1.47 -0.73 5.85
C VAL A 34 -0.33 -1.42 5.13
N LEU A 35 0.82 -1.52 5.80
CA LEU A 35 1.97 -2.28 5.35
C LEU A 35 2.10 -3.53 6.22
N GLN A 36 2.07 -4.71 5.62
CA GLN A 36 2.33 -5.97 6.31
C GLN A 36 3.50 -6.69 5.63
N ALA A 37 4.58 -6.87 6.38
CA ALA A 37 5.76 -7.60 5.92
C ALA A 37 5.78 -8.97 6.60
N ASP A 38 5.68 -10.03 5.82
CA ASP A 38 5.73 -11.41 6.31
C ASP A 38 6.12 -12.37 5.18
N SER A 39 6.79 -13.48 5.53
CA SER A 39 7.09 -14.58 4.60
C SER A 39 7.71 -14.16 3.24
N GLY A 40 8.59 -13.15 3.24
CA GLY A 40 9.25 -12.65 2.03
C GLY A 40 8.37 -11.74 1.15
N MET A 41 7.22 -11.32 1.66
CA MET A 41 6.26 -10.50 0.94
C MET A 41 5.92 -9.23 1.73
N LEU A 42 5.69 -8.14 1.00
CA LEU A 42 5.05 -6.93 1.49
C LEU A 42 3.64 -6.84 0.91
N SER A 43 2.64 -6.92 1.77
CA SER A 43 1.25 -6.61 1.44
C SER A 43 0.98 -5.13 1.74
N MET A 44 0.26 -4.48 0.84
CA MET A 44 -0.19 -3.10 0.97
C MET A 44 -1.70 -3.03 0.78
N THR A 45 -2.40 -2.44 1.75
CA THR A 45 -3.86 -2.30 1.70
C THR A 45 -4.27 -0.86 2.02
N ALA A 46 -5.16 -0.30 1.22
CA ALA A 46 -5.76 1.02 1.44
C ALA A 46 -7.26 0.98 1.15
N THR A 47 -8.03 1.86 1.78
CA THR A 47 -9.49 1.93 1.62
C THR A 47 -10.04 3.32 1.93
N ASP A 48 -11.18 3.64 1.33
CA ASP A 48 -12.04 4.79 1.63
C ASP A 48 -13.33 4.39 2.37
N MET A 49 -13.41 3.15 2.86
CA MET A 49 -14.57 2.45 3.44
C MET A 49 -15.63 1.95 2.45
N ASP A 50 -15.67 2.46 1.22
CA ASP A 50 -16.57 1.97 0.18
C ASP A 50 -15.89 0.88 -0.68
N MET A 51 -14.59 1.03 -0.91
CA MET A 51 -13.76 0.06 -1.62
C MET A 51 -12.38 -0.08 -0.98
N ASP A 52 -11.73 -1.23 -1.20
CA ASP A 52 -10.34 -1.49 -0.86
C ASP A 52 -9.51 -1.90 -2.07
N ILE A 53 -8.22 -1.56 -1.99
CA ILE A 53 -7.20 -2.07 -2.91
C ILE A 53 -6.14 -2.74 -2.07
N ALA A 54 -5.93 -4.03 -2.32
CA ALA A 54 -4.86 -4.83 -1.74
C ALA A 54 -3.88 -5.28 -2.84
N THR A 55 -2.59 -5.17 -2.57
CA THR A 55 -1.52 -5.62 -3.47
C THR A 55 -0.43 -6.33 -2.68
N GLN A 56 0.34 -7.17 -3.36
CA GLN A 56 1.46 -7.88 -2.76
C GLN A 56 2.67 -7.84 -3.68
N VAL A 57 3.86 -7.70 -3.09
CA VAL A 57 5.14 -7.68 -3.81
C VAL A 57 6.21 -8.38 -2.98
N GLU A 58 7.17 -9.04 -3.65
CA GLU A 58 8.31 -9.67 -2.99
C GLU A 58 9.21 -8.61 -2.33
N CYS A 59 9.75 -8.93 -1.15
CA CYS A 59 10.73 -8.10 -0.46
C CYS A 59 11.63 -8.93 0.46
N ALA A 60 12.76 -8.36 0.87
CA ALA A 60 13.60 -8.93 1.92
C ALA A 60 13.04 -8.56 3.29
N VAL A 61 12.35 -9.50 3.94
CA VAL A 61 11.80 -9.29 5.29
C VAL A 61 12.88 -9.59 6.34
N GLY A 62 13.31 -8.57 7.08
CA GLY A 62 14.23 -8.72 8.21
C GLY A 62 13.51 -8.99 9.54
N THR A 63 12.36 -8.35 9.75
CA THR A 63 11.51 -8.58 10.93
C THR A 63 10.05 -8.42 10.52
N ALA A 64 9.29 -9.49 10.64
CA ALA A 64 7.87 -9.48 10.30
C ALA A 64 7.11 -8.42 11.13
N GLY A 65 5.97 -7.98 10.60
CA GLY A 65 5.04 -7.12 11.33
C GLY A 65 4.17 -6.28 10.42
N THR A 66 3.29 -5.52 11.06
CA THR A 66 2.29 -4.69 10.40
C THR A 66 2.37 -3.26 10.94
N THR A 67 2.16 -2.27 10.09
CA THR A 67 2.08 -0.86 10.47
C THR A 67 1.18 -0.11 9.50
N THR A 68 0.92 1.17 9.79
CA THR A 68 0.28 2.08 8.85
C THR A 68 1.14 3.32 8.64
N VAL A 69 1.16 3.84 7.42
CA VAL A 69 1.86 5.10 7.08
C VAL A 69 1.08 5.87 6.04
N SER A 70 1.26 7.19 5.96
CA SER A 70 0.59 8.01 4.95
C SER A 70 0.91 7.51 3.53
N ALA A 71 -0.12 7.13 2.77
CA ALA A 71 0.03 6.54 1.45
C ALA A 71 0.68 7.51 0.46
N HIS A 72 0.14 8.74 0.38
CA HIS A 72 0.66 9.80 -0.49
C HIS A 72 2.09 10.19 -0.14
N LEU A 73 2.40 10.32 1.16
CA LEU A 73 3.74 10.73 1.58
C LEU A 73 4.78 9.64 1.29
N LEU A 74 4.44 8.37 1.54
CA LEU A 74 5.33 7.25 1.22
C LEU A 74 5.57 7.15 -0.30
N TYR A 75 4.52 7.29 -1.11
CA TYR A 75 4.64 7.28 -2.57
C TYR A 75 5.49 8.45 -3.08
N ASP A 76 5.26 9.66 -2.56
CA ASP A 76 6.05 10.85 -2.94
C ASP A 76 7.53 10.70 -2.58
N ILE A 77 7.83 10.08 -1.44
CA ILE A 77 9.20 9.72 -1.04
C ILE A 77 9.78 8.73 -2.04
N ALA A 78 9.13 7.57 -2.22
CA ALA A 78 9.60 6.52 -3.11
C ALA A 78 9.86 7.04 -4.53
N ARG A 79 8.99 7.92 -5.04
CA ARG A 79 9.13 8.53 -6.37
C ARG A 79 10.36 9.42 -6.49
N LYS A 80 10.71 10.14 -5.43
CA LYS A 80 11.86 11.08 -5.40
C LYS A 80 13.19 10.39 -5.12
N LEU A 81 13.18 9.13 -4.68
CA LEU A 81 14.42 8.36 -4.50
C LEU A 81 15.13 8.13 -5.85
N PRO A 82 16.47 7.98 -5.85
CA PRO A 82 17.23 7.66 -7.06
C PRO A 82 16.79 6.35 -7.71
N GLU A 83 16.96 6.22 -9.02
CA GLU A 83 16.77 4.94 -9.71
C GLU A 83 17.76 3.88 -9.21
N GLY A 84 17.32 2.63 -9.13
CA GLY A 84 18.10 1.53 -8.58
C GLY A 84 18.31 1.58 -7.07
N ALA A 85 17.71 2.55 -6.36
CA ALA A 85 17.80 2.60 -4.91
C ALA A 85 17.11 1.41 -4.23
N GLU A 86 17.75 0.90 -3.20
CA GLU A 86 17.20 -0.07 -2.26
C GLU A 86 16.60 0.69 -1.07
N VAL A 87 15.33 0.40 -0.77
CA VAL A 87 14.52 1.10 0.24
C VAL A 87 14.38 0.21 1.45
N GLU A 88 14.93 0.63 2.59
CA GLU A 88 14.70 0.01 3.88
C GLU A 88 13.53 0.73 4.58
N ILE A 89 12.58 -0.05 5.10
CA ILE A 89 11.51 0.44 5.98
C ILE A 89 11.67 -0.25 7.33
N ASN A 90 11.92 0.54 8.37
CA ASN A 90 12.05 0.06 9.74
C ASN A 90 11.05 0.77 10.66
N VAL A 91 10.26 0.01 11.40
CA VAL A 91 9.22 0.54 12.29
C VAL A 91 9.62 0.34 13.73
N ALA A 92 9.74 1.45 14.45
CA ALA A 92 10.03 1.51 15.88
C ALA A 92 9.36 2.74 16.49
N ASP A 93 8.94 2.62 17.76
CA ASP A 93 8.48 3.75 18.58
C ASP A 93 7.36 4.60 17.95
N GLY A 94 6.41 3.99 17.24
CA GLY A 94 5.30 4.70 16.59
C GLY A 94 5.69 5.47 15.32
N HIS A 95 6.85 5.15 14.75
CA HIS A 95 7.33 5.74 13.52
C HIS A 95 7.86 4.69 12.54
N ALA A 96 7.67 4.96 11.25
CA ALA A 96 8.38 4.28 10.18
C ALA A 96 9.55 5.15 9.72
N MET A 97 10.75 4.59 9.79
CA MET A 97 11.96 5.14 9.18
C MET A 97 12.10 4.56 7.78
N ILE A 98 12.13 5.44 6.77
CA ILE A 98 12.38 5.06 5.37
C ILE A 98 13.76 5.55 4.98
N SER A 99 14.63 4.62 4.63
CA SER A 99 16.04 4.88 4.33
C SER A 99 16.41 4.36 2.95
N ALA A 100 17.15 5.16 2.18
CA ALA A 100 17.71 4.77 0.89
C ALA A 100 19.02 5.53 0.65
N GLY A 101 20.14 4.84 0.81
CA GLY A 101 21.47 5.45 0.77
C GLY A 101 21.63 6.56 1.82
N ARG A 102 21.73 7.83 1.38
CA ARG A 102 21.89 9.00 2.26
C ARG A 102 20.57 9.67 2.64
N SER A 103 19.45 9.24 2.04
CA SER A 103 18.14 9.80 2.30
C SER A 103 17.47 9.05 3.45
N ASN A 104 16.97 9.79 4.44
CA ASN A 104 16.25 9.25 5.59
C ASN A 104 14.99 10.07 5.83
N PHE A 105 13.86 9.41 6.01
CA PHE A 105 12.57 10.02 6.28
C PHE A 105 11.92 9.35 7.48
N ARG A 106 11.30 10.13 8.36
CA ARG A 106 10.56 9.62 9.52
C ARG A 106 9.09 9.95 9.35
N LEU A 107 8.26 8.93 9.27
CA LEU A 107 6.81 9.05 9.14
C LEU A 107 6.15 8.62 10.46
N PRO A 108 5.14 9.35 10.96
CA PRO A 108 4.31 8.85 12.04
C PRO A 108 3.49 7.65 11.55
N THR A 109 3.29 6.67 12.42
CA THR A 109 2.37 5.56 12.20
C THR A 109 1.11 5.76 13.01
N LEU A 110 0.00 5.20 12.56
CA LEU A 110 -1.22 5.07 13.36
C LEU A 110 -1.45 3.60 13.74
N PRO A 111 -2.18 3.33 14.84
CA PRO A 111 -2.52 1.97 15.25
C PRO A 111 -3.21 1.20 14.12
N VAL A 112 -2.85 -0.06 13.93
CA VAL A 112 -3.40 -0.89 12.84
C VAL A 112 -4.85 -1.27 13.13
N GLU A 113 -5.18 -1.41 14.42
CA GLU A 113 -6.52 -1.67 14.93
C GLU A 113 -7.54 -0.57 14.62
N ASP A 114 -7.08 0.66 14.34
CA ASP A 114 -7.95 1.76 13.92
C ASP A 114 -8.32 1.65 12.42
N PHE A 115 -7.61 0.81 11.66
CA PHE A 115 -7.90 0.61 10.24
C PHE A 115 -9.18 -0.22 10.08
N PRO A 116 -10.15 0.23 9.28
CA PRO A 116 -11.44 -0.44 9.20
C PRO A 116 -11.30 -1.85 8.61
N ALA A 117 -11.93 -2.81 9.26
CA ALA A 117 -12.11 -4.14 8.69
C ALA A 117 -13.24 -4.09 7.66
N ILE A 118 -12.94 -4.39 6.40
CA ILE A 118 -13.97 -4.59 5.37
C ILE A 118 -14.39 -6.05 5.40
N ALA A 119 -15.67 -6.28 5.70
CA ALA A 119 -16.25 -7.60 5.67
C ALA A 119 -16.43 -8.05 4.22
N THR A 120 -15.69 -9.07 3.81
CA THR A 120 -15.96 -9.78 2.55
C THR A 120 -17.14 -10.72 2.80
N GLY A 121 -18.25 -10.49 2.08
CA GLY A 121 -19.40 -11.39 2.11
C GLY A 121 -19.11 -12.71 1.42
N ASP A 122 -19.94 -13.73 1.66
CA ASP A 122 -19.87 -14.99 0.91
C ASP A 122 -20.11 -14.73 -0.58
N MET A 123 -19.17 -15.16 -1.42
CA MET A 123 -19.27 -15.13 -2.88
C MET A 123 -19.48 -16.55 -3.40
N PRO A 124 -20.73 -17.03 -3.56
CA PRO A 124 -21.03 -18.44 -3.86
C PRO A 124 -20.75 -18.85 -5.31
N GLY A 125 -20.35 -17.92 -6.18
CA GLY A 125 -20.05 -18.20 -7.58
C GLY A 125 -18.92 -17.33 -8.10
N GLY A 126 -18.21 -17.82 -9.12
CA GLY A 126 -17.13 -17.10 -9.78
C GLY A 126 -17.09 -17.43 -11.27
N PHE A 127 -16.54 -16.51 -12.05
CA PHE A 127 -16.28 -16.70 -13.47
C PHE A 127 -14.87 -16.20 -13.79
N THR A 128 -14.32 -16.64 -14.92
CA THR A 128 -13.04 -16.17 -15.42
C THR A 128 -13.26 -15.31 -16.64
N VAL A 129 -12.52 -14.21 -16.73
CA VAL A 129 -12.58 -13.26 -17.84
C VAL A 129 -11.21 -12.60 -17.96
N THR A 130 -10.83 -12.19 -19.16
CA THR A 130 -9.55 -11.51 -19.35
C THR A 130 -9.64 -10.06 -18.86
N SER A 131 -8.50 -9.49 -18.46
CA SER A 131 -8.45 -8.07 -18.09
C SER A 131 -8.80 -7.15 -19.25
N ALA A 132 -8.57 -7.58 -20.50
CA ALA A 132 -8.98 -6.87 -21.70
C ALA A 132 -10.50 -6.85 -21.83
N ASP A 133 -11.15 -8.01 -21.71
CA ASP A 133 -12.61 -8.11 -21.85
C ASP A 133 -13.34 -7.32 -20.74
N ILE A 134 -12.89 -7.40 -19.47
CA ILE A 134 -13.48 -6.58 -18.39
C ILE A 134 -13.36 -5.10 -18.71
N ARG A 135 -12.17 -4.64 -19.12
CA ARG A 135 -11.94 -3.22 -19.41
C ARG A 135 -12.87 -2.77 -20.53
N ASP A 136 -12.95 -3.54 -21.62
CA ASP A 136 -13.75 -3.20 -22.78
C ASP A 136 -15.25 -3.17 -22.43
N MET A 137 -15.72 -4.09 -21.58
CA MET A 137 -17.10 -4.08 -21.06
C MET A 137 -17.39 -2.84 -20.20
N ILE A 138 -16.48 -2.45 -19.29
CA ILE A 138 -16.63 -1.24 -18.46
C ILE A 138 -16.64 0.02 -19.32
N ASP A 139 -15.70 0.14 -20.26
CA ASP A 139 -15.57 1.31 -21.13
C ASP A 139 -16.79 1.51 -22.03
N ALA A 140 -17.44 0.41 -22.44
CA ALA A 140 -18.66 0.45 -23.23
C ALA A 140 -19.89 1.00 -22.48
N THR A 141 -19.88 1.06 -21.14
CA THR A 141 -21.05 1.48 -20.35
C THR A 141 -20.81 2.60 -19.36
N ARG A 142 -19.56 2.95 -19.01
CA ARG A 142 -19.26 3.90 -17.91
C ARG A 142 -19.79 5.33 -18.10
N PHE A 143 -20.23 5.70 -19.31
CA PHE A 143 -20.66 7.06 -19.65
C PHE A 143 -22.17 7.29 -19.44
N ALA A 144 -22.94 6.22 -19.26
CA ALA A 144 -24.38 6.25 -19.02
C ALA A 144 -24.69 6.40 -17.53
#